data_AF-A0A4Y9TBP9-F1
#
_entry.id   AF-A0A4Y9TBP9-F1
#
_cell.length_a   1.000
_cell.length_b   1.000
_cell.length_c   1.000
_cell.angle_alpha   90.00
_cell.angle_beta   90.00
_cell.angle_gamma   90.00
#
_symmetry.space_group_name_H-M   'P 1'
#
loop_
_entity.id
_entity.type
_entity.pdbx_description
1 polymer ?
#
loop_
_entity_poly.entity_id
_entity_poly.type
_entity_poly.pdbx_seq_one_letter_code
_entity_poly.pdbx_strand_id
1 'polypeptide(L)'
;LPAAAVAYLSLRLARYGAQIVKEAVGFVQSVLAILAKFMQAVDRYKAVAVRGVVGGVKQGTLQMRWRARQNAVLKQKEHVDDVPVSGKNPNGDAAASADKTATNGCPVSMVTGEELLTLTDGVLDGILPFEWTRLYRTSAVEVDVGLGFGWSHS
;
A
#
# COMPACT_ATOMS: atom_id res chain seq x y z
N LEU A 1 -28.51 -62.64 5.98
CA LEU A 1 -28.20 -61.55 5.03
C LEU A 1 -28.17 -60.13 5.64
N PRO A 2 -29.05 -59.72 6.59
CA PRO A 2 -29.02 -58.33 7.10
C PRO A 2 -27.79 -58.01 7.99
N ALA A 3 -27.30 -58.97 8.78
CA ALA A 3 -26.14 -58.76 9.66
C ALA A 3 -24.83 -58.43 8.91
N ALA A 4 -24.62 -59.03 7.73
CA ALA A 4 -23.43 -58.76 6.90
C ALA A 4 -23.46 -57.35 6.28
N ALA A 5 -24.64 -56.87 5.89
CA ALA A 5 -24.81 -55.51 5.34
C ALA A 5 -24.56 -54.43 6.42
N VAL A 6 -25.05 -54.65 7.64
CA VAL A 6 -24.81 -53.75 8.78
C VAL A 6 -23.33 -53.73 9.16
N ALA A 7 -22.66 -54.88 9.17
CA ALA A 7 -21.22 -54.97 9.44
C ALA A 7 -20.35 -54.28 8.37
N TYR A 8 -20.75 -54.38 7.09
CA TYR A 8 -20.06 -53.70 6.01
C TYR A 8 -20.23 -52.17 6.08
N LEU A 9 -21.45 -51.69 6.35
CA LEU A 9 -21.73 -50.26 6.49
C LEU A 9 -20.99 -49.65 7.68
N SER A 10 -20.96 -50.32 8.83
CA SER A 10 -20.24 -49.82 10.01
C SER A 10 -18.73 -49.72 9.77
N LEU A 11 -18.13 -50.73 9.11
CA LEU A 11 -16.72 -50.69 8.72
C LEU A 11 -16.41 -49.55 7.76
N ARG A 12 -17.30 -49.30 6.80
CA ARG A 12 -17.17 -48.21 5.84
C ARG A 12 -17.26 -46.85 6.54
N LEU A 13 -18.25 -46.67 7.41
CA LEU A 13 -18.44 -45.43 8.18
C LEU A 13 -17.22 -45.13 9.07
N ALA A 14 -16.64 -46.15 9.69
CA ALA A 14 -15.40 -46.02 10.47
C ALA A 14 -14.21 -45.57 9.61
N ARG A 15 -14.01 -46.18 8.42
CA ARG A 15 -12.90 -45.82 7.52
C ARG A 15 -13.02 -44.41 6.96
N TYR A 16 -14.19 -44.02 6.47
CA TYR A 16 -14.41 -42.67 5.94
C TYR A 16 -14.40 -41.63 7.07
N GLY A 17 -14.96 -41.95 8.24
CA GLY A 17 -14.92 -41.09 9.42
C GLY A 17 -13.50 -40.80 9.88
N ALA A 18 -12.64 -41.82 9.95
CA ALA A 18 -11.24 -41.64 10.31
C ALA A 18 -10.48 -40.73 9.33
N GLN A 19 -10.75 -40.87 8.03
CA GLN A 19 -10.12 -40.01 7.02
C GLN A 19 -10.58 -38.55 7.15
N ILE A 20 -11.89 -38.32 7.28
CA ILE A 20 -12.44 -36.96 7.42
C ILE A 20 -11.89 -36.26 8.66
N VAL A 21 -11.81 -36.96 9.79
CA VAL A 21 -11.24 -36.42 11.03
C VAL A 21 -9.76 -36.09 10.85
N LYS A 22 -8.99 -36.96 10.18
CA LYS A 22 -7.57 -36.72 9.90
C LYS A 22 -7.35 -35.47 9.05
N GLU A 23 -8.12 -35.29 7.98
CA GLU A 23 -8.02 -34.10 7.12
C GLU A 23 -8.44 -32.83 7.86
N ALA A 24 -9.52 -32.88 8.65
CA ALA A 24 -9.99 -31.74 9.43
C ALA A 24 -8.96 -31.29 10.47
N VAL A 25 -8.32 -32.23 11.17
CA VAL A 25 -7.22 -31.94 12.11
C VAL A 25 -6.03 -31.31 11.39
N GLY A 26 -5.65 -31.86 10.22
CA GLY A 26 -4.57 -31.30 9.41
C GLY A 26 -4.84 -29.87 8.93
N PHE A 27 -6.09 -29.58 8.56
CA PHE A 27 -6.52 -28.23 8.21
C PHE A 27 -6.41 -27.26 9.40
N VAL A 28 -6.91 -27.63 10.57
CA VAL A 28 -6.82 -26.77 11.77
C VAL A 28 -5.36 -26.51 12.14
N GLN A 29 -4.50 -27.54 12.06
CA GLN A 29 -3.06 -27.38 12.30
C GLN A 29 -2.40 -26.43 11.30
N SER A 30 -2.78 -26.46 10.01
CA SER A 30 -2.21 -25.57 9.01
C SER A 30 -2.62 -24.11 9.24
N VAL A 31 -3.88 -23.85 9.61
CA VAL A 31 -4.37 -22.51 9.98
C VAL A 31 -3.61 -21.97 11.19
N LEU A 32 -3.43 -22.78 12.24
CA LEU A 32 -2.66 -22.39 13.42
C LEU A 32 -1.17 -22.16 13.09
N ALA A 33 -0.59 -22.95 12.19
CA ALA A 33 0.79 -22.75 11.76
C ALA A 33 0.98 -21.43 11.00
N ILE A 34 0.01 -21.03 10.16
CA ILE A 34 0.01 -19.72 9.50
C ILE A 34 -0.04 -18.60 10.54
N LEU A 35 -0.95 -18.72 11.53
CA LEU A 35 -1.06 -17.76 12.62
C LEU A 35 0.27 -17.65 13.41
N ALA A 36 0.93 -18.76 13.70
CA ALA A 36 2.23 -18.77 14.37
C ALA A 36 3.33 -18.08 13.55
N LYS A 37 3.40 -18.35 12.24
CA LYS A 37 4.34 -17.66 11.33
C LYS A 37 4.06 -16.16 11.26
N PHE A 38 2.80 -15.77 11.24
CA PHE A 38 2.40 -14.36 11.30
C PHE A 38 2.84 -13.69 12.61
N MET A 39 2.61 -14.33 13.76
CA MET A 39 3.09 -13.81 15.05
C MET A 39 4.61 -13.62 15.07
N GLN A 40 5.38 -14.56 14.48
CA GLN A 40 6.83 -14.43 14.34
C GLN A 40 7.24 -13.22 13.48
N ALA A 41 6.48 -12.91 12.42
CA ALA A 41 6.71 -11.73 11.60
C ALA A 41 6.41 -10.43 12.38
N VAL A 42 5.36 -10.42 13.20
CA VAL A 42 5.02 -9.30 14.09
C VAL A 42 6.13 -9.08 15.13
N ASP A 43 6.72 -10.14 15.69
CA ASP A 43 7.82 -10.01 16.66
C ASP A 43 9.08 -9.39 16.03
N ARG A 44 9.39 -9.73 14.77
CA ARG A 44 10.47 -9.07 14.02
C ARG A 44 10.18 -7.59 13.80
N TYR A 45 8.93 -7.23 13.52
CA TYR A 45 8.51 -5.84 13.40
C TYR A 45 8.63 -5.08 14.73
N LYS A 46 8.22 -5.71 15.85
CA LYS A 46 8.41 -5.16 17.21
C LYS A 46 9.88 -4.95 17.56
N ALA A 47 10.77 -5.88 17.20
CA ALA A 47 12.21 -5.72 17.43
C ALA A 47 12.79 -4.50 16.68
N VAL A 48 12.34 -4.24 15.45
CA VAL A 48 12.71 -3.04 14.69
C VAL A 48 12.11 -1.77 15.31
N ALA A 49 10.86 -1.83 15.81
CA ALA A 49 10.23 -0.70 16.50
C ALA A 49 10.93 -0.35 17.83
N VAL A 50 11.45 -1.34 18.57
CA VAL A 50 12.24 -1.14 19.78
C VAL A 50 13.62 -0.53 19.45
N ARG A 51 14.19 -0.80 18.28
CA ARG A 51 15.46 -0.21 17.83
C ARG A 51 15.37 1.32 17.62
N GLY A 52 14.17 1.88 17.49
CA GLY A 52 13.90 3.32 17.50
C GLY A 52 13.69 3.95 18.89
N VAL A 53 13.65 3.14 19.96
CA VAL A 53 13.54 3.58 21.35
C VAL A 53 14.83 3.18 22.08
N VAL A 54 15.91 3.92 21.83
CA VAL A 54 17.09 3.88 22.70
C VAL A 54 16.73 4.60 24.00
N GLY A 55 16.03 3.89 24.88
CA GLY A 55 15.89 4.22 26.30
C GLY A 55 16.56 3.10 27.08
N GLY A 56 17.80 3.32 27.49
CA GLY A 56 18.66 2.31 28.10
C GLY A 56 18.00 1.55 29.26
N VAL A 57 18.28 0.25 29.31
CA VAL A 57 17.96 -0.62 30.45
C VAL A 57 18.70 -0.11 31.69
N LYS A 58 17.97 0.45 32.66
CA LYS A 58 18.51 0.66 34.02
C LYS A 58 17.93 -0.42 34.95
N GLN A 59 18.82 -1.30 35.40
CA GLN A 59 18.66 -2.24 36.53
C GLN A 59 17.32 -3.00 36.63
N GLY A 60 17.22 -4.12 35.91
CA GLY A 60 16.45 -5.29 36.33
C GLY A 60 14.93 -5.24 36.24
N THR A 61 14.33 -4.10 35.89
CA THR A 61 12.87 -3.99 35.70
C THR A 61 12.57 -3.43 34.31
N LEU A 62 11.92 -4.23 33.47
CA LEU A 62 11.52 -3.84 32.12
C LEU A 62 10.34 -2.84 32.22
N GLN A 63 10.65 -1.55 32.41
CA GLN A 63 9.63 -0.50 32.37
C GLN A 63 9.22 -0.23 30.92
N MET A 64 8.28 -1.03 30.41
CA MET A 64 7.60 -0.76 29.14
C MET A 64 6.62 0.39 29.34
N ARG A 65 7.09 1.63 29.19
CA ARG A 65 6.20 2.79 29.09
C ARG A 65 5.51 2.72 27.71
N TRP A 66 4.36 2.05 27.64
CA TRP A 66 3.49 2.07 26.47
C TRP A 66 2.83 3.45 26.36
N ARG A 67 3.60 4.45 25.91
CA ARG A 67 3.02 5.62 25.29
C ARG A 67 2.76 5.23 23.85
N ALA A 68 1.50 5.03 23.48
CA ALA A 68 1.10 5.04 22.09
C ALA A 68 1.63 6.36 21.52
N ARG A 69 2.74 6.29 20.77
CA ARG A 69 3.34 7.46 20.16
C ARG A 69 2.31 7.93 19.17
N GLN A 70 1.59 8.99 19.52
CA GLN A 70 0.81 9.76 18.56
C GLN A 70 1.84 10.29 17.56
N ASN A 71 2.09 9.53 16.50
CA ASN A 71 2.90 9.99 15.37
C ASN A 71 2.23 11.17 14.64
N ALA A 72 0.98 11.47 15.01
CA ALA A 72 0.19 12.63 14.60
C ALA A 72 0.18 13.75 15.66
N VAL A 73 1.23 13.91 16.47
CA VAL A 73 1.43 15.23 17.10
C VAL A 73 1.98 16.12 15.99
N LEU A 74 1.17 17.09 15.55
CA LEU A 74 1.62 18.23 14.76
C LEU A 74 2.68 18.96 15.59
N LYS A 75 3.94 18.50 15.50
CA LYS A 75 5.07 19.36 15.83
C LYS A 75 4.89 20.55 14.91
N GLN A 76 4.90 21.76 15.48
CA GLN A 76 4.92 23.00 14.75
C GLN A 76 5.90 22.82 13.58
N LYS A 77 5.33 22.66 12.38
CA LYS A 77 6.09 22.54 11.14
C LYS A 77 6.89 23.84 11.14
N GLU A 78 8.21 23.78 11.11
CA GLU A 78 8.96 24.93 10.59
C GLU A 78 8.23 25.38 9.33
N HIS A 79 8.13 26.68 9.12
CA HIS A 79 7.52 27.21 7.90
C HIS A 79 8.40 26.78 6.73
N VAL A 80 8.20 25.55 6.28
CA VAL A 80 8.59 25.07 4.99
C VAL A 80 7.52 25.67 4.09
N ASP A 81 7.94 26.57 3.23
CA ASP A 81 7.17 26.94 2.04
C ASP A 81 7.06 25.69 1.17
N ASP A 82 6.21 24.76 1.62
CA ASP A 82 5.69 23.61 0.88
C ASP A 82 4.59 24.15 -0.05
N VAL A 83 4.89 25.27 -0.72
CA VAL A 83 4.02 25.83 -1.74
C VAL A 83 4.10 24.86 -2.90
N PRO A 84 2.99 24.27 -3.36
CA PRO A 84 3.02 23.45 -4.56
C PRO A 84 3.52 24.32 -5.72
N VAL A 85 4.77 24.12 -6.11
CA VAL A 85 5.36 24.80 -7.27
C VAL A 85 4.98 23.97 -8.48
N SER A 86 4.06 24.49 -9.30
CA SER A 86 3.80 23.90 -10.61
C SER A 86 5.12 23.82 -11.41
N GLY A 87 5.32 22.72 -12.14
CA GLY A 87 6.49 22.56 -13.02
C GLY A 87 6.59 23.76 -13.96
N LYS A 88 7.80 24.25 -14.22
CA LYS A 88 7.98 25.46 -15.04
C LYS A 88 8.15 25.10 -16.51
N ASN A 89 7.64 25.93 -17.42
CA ASN A 89 7.93 25.85 -18.84
C ASN A 89 9.38 26.34 -19.12
N PRO A 90 9.92 26.17 -20.36
CA PRO A 90 11.26 26.68 -20.73
C PRO A 90 11.44 28.20 -20.57
N ASN A 91 10.34 28.97 -20.48
CA ASN A 91 10.36 30.41 -20.22
C ASN A 91 10.37 30.76 -18.73
N GLY A 92 10.30 29.76 -17.83
CA GLY A 92 10.29 29.95 -16.39
C GLY A 92 8.91 30.20 -15.76
N ASP A 93 7.84 30.20 -16.55
CA ASP A 93 6.46 30.36 -16.06
C ASP A 93 5.92 29.04 -15.53
N ALA A 94 5.00 29.10 -14.57
CA ALA A 94 4.27 27.93 -14.10
C ALA A 94 3.51 27.27 -15.27
N ALA A 95 3.68 25.96 -15.44
CA ALA A 95 2.95 25.20 -16.42
C ALA A 95 1.46 25.24 -16.08
N ALA A 96 0.65 25.57 -17.09
CA ALA A 96 -0.79 25.46 -17.00
C ALA A 96 -1.19 23.99 -16.92
N SER A 97 -2.21 23.69 -16.10
CA SER A 97 -2.89 22.38 -16.14
C SER A 97 -3.33 22.05 -17.57
N ALA A 98 -3.40 20.76 -17.89
CA ALA A 98 -3.84 20.28 -19.20
C ALA A 98 -5.16 20.93 -19.64
N ASP A 99 -6.15 21.03 -18.74
CA ASP A 99 -7.47 21.61 -19.01
C ASP A 99 -7.44 23.11 -19.30
N LYS A 100 -6.40 23.80 -18.83
CA LYS A 100 -6.18 25.23 -19.05
C LYS A 100 -5.26 25.51 -20.24
N THR A 101 -4.76 24.46 -20.88
CA THR A 101 -3.93 24.60 -22.07
C THR A 101 -4.84 24.62 -23.29
N ALA A 102 -4.76 25.69 -24.09
CA ALA A 102 -5.57 25.81 -25.29
C ALA A 102 -5.17 24.73 -26.31
N THR A 103 -6.09 23.84 -26.66
CA THR A 103 -5.92 22.76 -27.65
C THR A 103 -6.99 22.86 -28.73
N ASN A 104 -6.78 22.23 -29.89
CA ASN A 104 -7.75 22.20 -30.99
C ASN A 104 -7.91 20.79 -31.56
N GLY A 105 -8.67 19.95 -30.86
CA GLY A 105 -9.01 18.57 -31.28
C GLY A 105 -7.91 17.53 -31.01
N CYS A 106 -6.64 17.93 -31.02
CA CYS A 106 -5.50 17.10 -30.60
C CYS A 106 -4.91 17.64 -29.30
N PRO A 107 -4.27 16.80 -28.45
CA PRO A 107 -3.66 17.23 -27.19
C PRO A 107 -2.31 17.93 -27.44
N VAL A 108 -2.34 18.98 -28.26
CA VAL A 108 -1.21 19.83 -28.61
C VAL A 108 -1.55 21.25 -28.20
N SER A 109 -0.65 21.90 -27.48
CA SER A 109 -0.80 23.29 -27.11
C SER A 109 -0.80 24.19 -28.34
N MET A 110 -1.87 24.96 -28.53
CA MET A 110 -1.99 25.96 -29.60
C MET A 110 -1.06 27.17 -29.40
N VAL A 111 -0.48 27.32 -28.19
CA VAL A 111 0.42 28.42 -27.87
C VAL A 111 1.88 28.01 -28.09
N THR A 112 2.27 26.85 -27.57
CA THR A 112 3.67 26.40 -27.51
C THR A 112 4.00 25.29 -28.51
N GLY A 113 2.99 24.60 -29.06
CA GLY A 113 3.19 23.41 -29.90
C GLY A 113 3.64 22.16 -29.15
N GLU A 114 3.67 22.19 -27.81
CA GLU A 114 4.04 21.03 -27.01
C GLU A 114 2.94 19.95 -27.04
N GLU A 115 3.34 18.68 -26.97
CA GLU A 115 2.41 17.57 -26.82
C GLU A 115 2.13 17.32 -25.33
N LEU A 116 0.87 17.03 -25.05
CA LEU A 116 0.35 16.79 -23.72
C LEU A 116 -0.20 15.36 -23.66
N LEU A 117 0.10 14.63 -22.59
CA LEU A 117 -0.52 13.34 -22.34
C LEU A 117 -0.90 13.22 -20.86
N THR A 118 -2.19 13.07 -20.60
CA THR A 118 -2.75 12.85 -19.26
C THR A 118 -3.02 11.37 -19.06
N LEU A 119 -2.50 10.79 -17.97
CA LEU A 119 -2.67 9.37 -17.63
C LEU A 119 -3.12 9.22 -16.18
N THR A 120 -4.23 8.51 -15.95
CA THR A 120 -4.69 8.14 -14.61
C THR A 120 -4.11 6.77 -14.24
N ASP A 121 -3.22 6.72 -13.25
CA ASP A 121 -2.57 5.46 -12.86
C ASP A 121 -3.31 4.70 -11.76
N GLY A 122 -4.20 5.37 -11.04
CA GLY A 122 -4.96 4.72 -9.98
C GLY A 122 -6.16 5.53 -9.54
N VAL A 123 -7.17 4.79 -9.07
CA VAL A 123 -8.36 5.36 -8.45
C VAL A 123 -8.46 4.78 -7.06
N LEU A 124 -8.58 5.65 -6.07
CA LEU A 124 -8.91 5.28 -4.70
C LEU A 124 -10.43 5.35 -4.56
N ASP A 125 -11.08 4.19 -4.64
CA ASP A 125 -12.51 4.07 -4.41
C ASP A 125 -12.82 4.11 -2.90
N GLY A 126 -13.91 4.79 -2.52
CA GLY A 126 -14.35 4.88 -1.13
C GLY A 126 -15.25 6.08 -0.86
N ILE A 127 -15.35 6.46 0.42
CA ILE A 127 -16.15 7.62 0.87
C ILE A 127 -15.57 8.93 0.33
N LEU A 128 -14.27 8.97 0.07
CA LEU A 128 -13.57 10.09 -0.55
C LEU A 128 -12.87 9.59 -1.83
N PRO A 129 -13.60 9.56 -2.96
CA PRO A 129 -13.02 9.11 -4.22
C PRO A 129 -11.93 10.09 -4.66
N PHE A 130 -10.77 9.56 -5.03
CA PHE A 130 -9.64 10.33 -5.52
C PHE A 130 -8.96 9.59 -6.68
N GLU A 131 -8.76 10.28 -7.80
CA GLU A 131 -8.01 9.77 -8.94
C GLU A 131 -6.60 10.35 -8.91
N TRP A 132 -5.60 9.48 -9.03
CA TRP A 132 -4.21 9.90 -9.16
C TRP A 132 -3.81 9.93 -10.63
N THR A 133 -3.55 11.14 -11.13
CA THR A 133 -3.33 11.41 -12.56
C THR A 133 -2.00 12.11 -12.78
N ARG A 134 -1.17 11.60 -13.67
CA ARG A 134 0.06 12.27 -14.13
C ARG A 134 -0.15 12.98 -15.45
N LEU A 135 0.61 14.05 -15.67
CA LEU A 135 0.67 14.81 -16.91
C LEU A 135 2.08 14.77 -17.48
N TYR A 136 2.21 14.29 -18.71
CA TYR A 136 3.41 14.39 -19.52
C TYR A 136 3.38 15.65 -20.40
N ARG A 137 4.51 16.35 -20.46
CA ARG A 137 4.75 17.49 -21.37
C ARG A 137 6.07 17.30 -22.09
N THR A 138 6.08 17.43 -23.42
CA THR A 138 7.33 17.37 -24.20
C THR A 138 8.28 18.54 -23.87
N SER A 139 7.76 19.68 -23.43
CA SER A 139 8.58 20.81 -22.98
C SER A 139 9.35 20.55 -21.69
N ALA A 140 8.95 19.54 -20.91
CA ALA A 140 9.59 19.13 -19.68
C ALA A 140 10.40 17.83 -19.83
N VAL A 141 10.68 17.39 -21.07
CA VAL A 141 11.35 16.09 -21.33
C VAL A 141 12.74 15.97 -20.70
N GLU A 142 13.37 17.07 -20.32
CA GLU A 142 14.67 17.08 -19.62
C GLU A 142 14.54 17.12 -18.09
N VAL A 143 13.30 17.27 -17.59
CA VAL A 143 12.99 17.40 -16.15
C VAL A 143 12.46 16.07 -15.63
N ASP A 144 13.12 15.54 -14.60
CA ASP A 144 12.66 14.37 -13.84
C ASP A 144 12.41 14.75 -12.38
N VAL A 145 11.18 14.49 -11.92
CA VAL A 145 10.72 14.74 -10.55
C VAL A 145 10.49 13.43 -9.78
N GLY A 146 11.05 12.31 -10.24
CA GLY A 146 10.86 10.98 -9.66
C GLY A 146 9.66 10.21 -10.22
N LEU A 147 9.01 10.77 -11.25
CA LEU A 147 7.92 10.13 -12.00
C LEU A 147 8.34 9.76 -13.43
N GLY A 148 9.61 10.02 -13.79
CA GLY A 148 10.15 9.91 -15.14
C GLY A 148 10.25 11.29 -15.81
N PHE A 149 11.10 11.36 -16.84
CA PHE A 149 11.31 12.55 -17.64
C PHE A 149 10.02 13.07 -18.29
N GLY A 150 9.76 14.37 -18.15
CA GLY A 150 8.57 15.03 -18.70
C GLY A 150 7.28 14.79 -17.93
N TRP A 151 7.29 13.93 -16.91
CA TRP A 151 6.11 13.61 -16.11
C TRP A 151 6.00 14.49 -14.87
N SER A 152 4.79 14.94 -14.58
CA SER A 152 4.46 15.75 -13.40
C SER A 152 3.10 15.34 -12.82
N HIS A 153 2.84 15.75 -11.57
CA HIS A 153 1.56 15.60 -10.88
C HIS A 153 1.31 16.86 -10.05
N SER A 154 0.05 17.28 -9.91
CA SER A 154 -0.37 18.44 -9.10
C SER A 154 -1.70 18.18 -8.44
#